data_AF-A0A7I8CAH0-F1
#
_entry.id   AF-A0A7I8CAH0-F1
#
_cell.length_a   1.000
_cell.length_b   1.000
_cell.length_c   1.000
_cell.angle_alpha   90.00
_cell.angle_beta   90.00
_cell.angle_gamma   90.00
#
_symmetry.space_group_name_H-M   'P 1'
#
loop_
_entity.id
_entity.type
_entity.pdbx_description
1 polymer ?
#
loop_
_entity_poly.entity_id
_entity_poly.type
_entity_poly.pdbx_seq_one_letter_code
_entity_poly.pdbx_strand_id
1 'polypeptide(L)'
;MTGKLLFRRAATALCFATTSILLAACGHGDDHHSQTANALPSVVVSSSVTTTAYDGNSDDLLTGGLGKTGLGSATAPSFANPASPTAAELRRLAIWSNYRALVDMSANGGYGRFWGPNVDLNGNDTLGEGKIAGTEYLAYADDGTGKQNVTLMVQVPSTFDPNNPCVVTATSSGSRGVYCAISAAGEWGLKRGCAVADTDKGSGNGAEEMQTGLVTLMNGTRFRRQRARARRASSRRM
;
A
#
# COMPACT_ATOMS: atom_id res chain seq x y z
N MET A 1 -69.51 36.23 13.10
CA MET A 1 -68.16 36.35 12.53
C MET A 1 -67.39 35.08 12.90
N THR A 2 -66.99 34.33 11.86
CA THR A 2 -65.84 33.40 11.77
C THR A 2 -65.51 32.50 12.98
N GLY A 3 -65.73 31.20 12.81
CA GLY A 3 -65.26 30.17 13.73
C GLY A 3 -63.85 29.64 13.45
N LYS A 4 -63.42 28.68 14.29
CA LYS A 4 -62.81 27.38 13.94
C LYS A 4 -62.59 26.54 15.20
N LEU A 5 -63.10 25.30 15.17
CA LEU A 5 -62.73 24.15 15.99
C LEU A 5 -61.28 23.71 15.68
N LEU A 6 -60.64 22.97 16.61
CA LEU A 6 -59.93 21.67 16.39
C LEU A 6 -59.46 21.12 17.77
N PHE A 7 -60.10 20.08 18.32
CA PHE A 7 -59.74 18.63 18.24
C PHE A 7 -58.38 18.30 18.90
N ARG A 8 -58.25 17.78 20.14
CA ARG A 8 -58.63 16.49 20.78
C ARG A 8 -57.98 15.20 20.20
N ARG A 9 -57.38 14.45 21.15
CA ARG A 9 -57.09 12.99 21.22
C ARG A 9 -55.75 12.51 20.63
N ALA A 10 -55.12 11.43 21.08
CA ALA A 10 -55.07 10.65 22.32
C ALA A 10 -54.05 9.52 22.06
N ALA A 11 -53.37 9.08 23.13
CA ALA A 11 -52.76 7.78 23.40
C ALA A 11 -52.42 6.79 22.25
N THR A 12 -51.20 6.25 22.30
CA THR A 12 -50.95 4.84 21.97
C THR A 12 -49.78 4.32 22.80
N ALA A 13 -49.98 3.10 23.29
CA ALA A 13 -49.15 2.42 24.28
C ALA A 13 -48.26 1.35 23.63
N LEU A 14 -47.36 0.83 24.48
CA LEU A 14 -46.98 -0.59 24.62
C LEU A 14 -45.67 -1.10 23.97
N CYS A 15 -44.79 -1.56 24.87
CA CYS A 15 -43.85 -2.70 24.84
C CYS A 15 -43.03 -3.01 23.58
N PHE A 16 -41.72 -3.25 23.74
CA PHE A 16 -41.13 -4.61 23.85
C PHE A 16 -39.59 -4.57 23.86
N ALA A 17 -39.04 -5.56 24.57
CA ALA A 17 -37.75 -6.20 24.38
C ALA A 17 -36.45 -5.48 24.80
N THR A 18 -36.04 -5.84 26.01
CA THR A 18 -34.65 -6.12 26.40
C THR A 18 -33.87 -6.89 25.33
N THR A 19 -32.76 -6.31 24.86
CA THR A 19 -31.67 -7.07 24.23
C THR A 19 -30.34 -6.53 24.74
N SER A 20 -29.99 -6.92 25.96
CA SER A 20 -28.64 -6.79 26.50
C SER A 20 -27.74 -7.79 25.77
N ILE A 21 -27.17 -7.38 24.63
CA ILE A 21 -26.11 -8.16 23.98
C ILE A 21 -24.85 -8.01 24.84
N LEU A 22 -24.58 -9.05 25.63
CA LEU A 22 -23.30 -9.30 26.27
C LEU A 22 -22.24 -9.47 25.17
N LEU A 23 -21.51 -8.40 24.84
CA LEU A 23 -20.17 -8.55 24.24
C LEU A 23 -19.18 -8.95 25.36
N ALA A 24 -19.35 -10.17 25.87
CA ALA A 24 -18.31 -10.87 26.61
C ALA A 24 -17.36 -11.50 25.58
N ALA A 25 -16.40 -10.71 25.12
CA ALA A 25 -15.17 -11.19 24.51
C ALA A 25 -14.01 -10.31 24.98
N CYS A 26 -13.88 -10.18 26.31
CA CYS A 26 -12.59 -9.91 26.91
C CYS A 26 -11.78 -11.21 26.81
N GLY A 27 -10.96 -11.33 25.76
CA GLY A 27 -9.86 -12.29 25.76
C GLY A 27 -8.79 -11.81 26.73
N HIS A 28 -9.04 -11.95 28.03
CA HIS A 28 -8.04 -11.82 29.08
C HIS A 28 -7.45 -13.21 29.31
N GLY A 29 -6.56 -13.60 28.41
CA GLY A 29 -5.57 -14.63 28.70
C GLY A 29 -4.35 -13.90 29.27
N ASP A 30 -4.14 -14.02 30.58
CA ASP A 30 -2.87 -13.70 31.24
C ASP A 30 -1.83 -14.76 30.85
N ASP A 31 -1.51 -14.84 29.57
CA ASP A 31 -0.31 -15.51 29.12
C ASP A 31 0.79 -14.46 29.14
N HIS A 32 1.64 -14.52 30.16
CA HIS A 32 2.98 -13.93 30.13
C HIS A 32 3.84 -14.66 29.07
N HIS A 33 3.40 -14.63 27.82
CA HIS A 33 4.33 -14.72 26.72
C HIS A 33 5.24 -13.52 26.87
N SER A 34 6.53 -13.79 27.16
CA SER A 34 7.59 -12.91 26.70
C SER A 34 7.34 -12.71 25.21
N GLN A 35 6.57 -11.68 24.85
CA GLN A 35 6.40 -11.30 23.46
C GLN A 35 7.82 -11.06 22.99
N THR A 36 8.30 -11.94 22.12
CA THR A 36 9.50 -11.65 21.36
C THR A 36 9.21 -10.35 20.63
N ALA A 37 9.65 -9.24 21.21
CA ALA A 37 9.50 -7.94 20.61
C ALA A 37 10.13 -8.00 19.23
N ASN A 38 9.42 -7.47 18.22
CA ASN A 38 9.84 -7.48 16.83
C ASN A 38 9.94 -8.87 16.17
N ALA A 39 9.16 -9.86 16.62
CA ALA A 39 8.94 -11.07 15.83
C ALA A 39 8.12 -10.76 14.57
N LEU A 40 8.50 -11.35 13.44
CA LEU A 40 7.75 -11.22 12.20
C LEU A 40 6.36 -11.87 12.39
N PRO A 41 5.24 -11.19 12.06
CA PRO A 41 3.91 -11.78 12.17
C PRO A 41 3.78 -13.05 11.33
N SER A 42 3.05 -14.04 11.82
CA SER A 42 2.90 -15.35 11.17
C SER A 42 2.25 -15.31 9.79
N VAL A 43 1.46 -14.27 9.51
CA VAL A 43 0.85 -14.02 8.20
C VAL A 43 1.87 -13.59 7.15
N VAL A 44 3.03 -13.06 7.55
CA VAL A 44 4.07 -12.65 6.60
C VAL A 44 4.89 -13.88 6.20
N VAL A 45 4.99 -14.11 4.89
CA VAL A 45 5.83 -15.16 4.33
C VAL A 45 7.30 -14.74 4.49
N SER A 46 7.97 -15.25 5.52
CA SER A 46 9.33 -14.81 5.90
C SER A 46 10.36 -14.88 4.77
N SER A 47 10.28 -15.90 3.90
CA SER A 47 11.17 -16.06 2.76
C SER A 47 10.94 -15.05 1.62
N SER A 48 9.86 -14.27 1.69
CA SER A 48 9.54 -13.24 0.69
C SER A 48 10.09 -11.86 1.07
N VAL A 49 10.48 -11.66 2.33
CA VAL A 49 10.89 -10.35 2.84
C VAL A 49 12.10 -9.85 2.06
N THR A 50 11.92 -8.72 1.40
CA THR A 50 12.99 -7.96 0.72
C THR A 50 13.14 -6.62 1.43
N THR A 51 14.38 -6.26 1.74
CA THR A 51 14.72 -4.99 2.37
C THR A 51 15.64 -4.21 1.45
N THR A 52 15.28 -2.96 1.15
CA THR A 52 16.08 -2.08 0.30
C THR A 52 16.27 -0.74 0.99
N ALA A 53 17.53 -0.30 1.13
CA ALA A 53 17.86 1.03 1.62
C ALA A 53 18.02 2.00 0.44
N TYR A 54 17.51 3.22 0.61
CA TYR A 54 17.57 4.28 -0.38
C TYR A 54 18.27 5.51 0.19
N ASP A 55 19.17 6.09 -0.60
CA ASP A 55 20.08 7.16 -0.20
C ASP A 55 19.44 8.56 -0.17
N GLY A 56 18.26 8.73 -0.76
CA GLY A 56 17.60 10.03 -0.93
C GLY A 56 18.22 10.88 -2.05
N ASN A 57 19.18 10.36 -2.80
CA ASN A 57 19.90 11.04 -3.87
C ASN A 57 19.62 10.38 -5.21
N SER A 58 20.19 9.19 -5.44
CA SER A 58 20.01 8.44 -6.68
C SER A 58 18.66 7.71 -6.71
N ASP A 59 18.16 7.31 -5.54
CA ASP A 59 16.87 6.68 -5.34
C ASP A 59 16.32 7.05 -3.96
N ASP A 60 15.00 7.01 -3.80
CA ASP A 60 14.35 7.45 -2.57
C ASP A 60 12.99 6.76 -2.38
N LEU A 61 12.47 6.83 -1.16
CA LEU A 61 11.21 6.19 -0.78
C LEU A 61 10.02 6.77 -1.55
N LEU A 62 9.98 8.09 -1.71
CA LEU A 62 8.82 8.82 -2.19
C LEU A 62 8.74 8.90 -3.71
N THR A 63 9.86 9.22 -4.36
CA THR A 63 9.87 9.56 -5.80
C THR A 63 10.59 8.51 -6.65
N GLY A 64 11.17 7.48 -6.04
CA GLY A 64 11.98 6.50 -6.76
C GLY A 64 13.20 7.13 -7.42
N GLY A 65 13.77 8.20 -6.86
CA GLY A 65 14.89 8.95 -7.42
C GLY A 65 14.52 9.99 -8.49
N LEU A 66 13.23 10.15 -8.82
CA LEU A 66 12.79 11.10 -9.86
C LEU A 66 12.77 12.56 -9.42
N GLY A 67 12.54 12.79 -8.13
CA GLY A 67 12.23 14.11 -7.58
C GLY A 67 10.91 14.69 -8.10
N LYS A 68 10.56 15.90 -7.63
CA LYS A 68 9.39 16.63 -8.14
C LYS A 68 9.47 16.83 -9.65
N THR A 69 10.65 17.06 -10.20
CA THR A 69 10.84 17.35 -11.61
C THR A 69 10.53 16.11 -12.46
N GLY A 70 11.08 14.95 -12.10
CA GLY A 70 10.83 13.70 -12.83
C GLY A 70 9.40 13.19 -12.69
N LEU A 71 8.75 13.39 -11.54
CA LEU A 71 7.33 13.06 -11.35
C LEU A 71 6.40 13.95 -12.20
N GLY A 72 6.74 15.24 -12.32
CA GLY A 72 5.99 16.20 -13.15
C GLY A 72 6.10 15.94 -14.65
N SER A 73 7.16 15.27 -15.10
CA SER A 73 7.39 14.94 -16.51
C SER A 73 6.22 14.14 -17.10
N ALA A 74 5.75 14.57 -18.28
CA ALA A 74 4.78 13.81 -19.07
C ALA A 74 5.39 12.54 -19.69
N THR A 75 6.72 12.50 -19.82
CA THR A 75 7.46 11.34 -20.30
C THR A 75 7.77 10.41 -19.14
N ALA A 76 7.35 9.15 -19.27
CA ALA A 76 7.65 8.10 -18.30
C ALA A 76 9.17 7.84 -18.18
N PRO A 77 9.67 7.43 -16.99
CA PRO A 77 11.05 7.02 -16.85
C PRO A 77 11.38 5.86 -17.80
N SER A 78 12.53 5.95 -18.47
CA SER A 78 12.99 4.94 -19.42
C SER A 78 13.64 3.74 -18.72
N PHE A 79 13.75 2.64 -19.46
CA PHE A 79 14.49 1.46 -19.07
C PHE A 79 15.81 1.39 -19.84
N ALA A 80 16.89 1.01 -19.18
CA ALA A 80 18.17 0.77 -19.83
C ALA A 80 18.08 -0.37 -20.87
N ASN A 81 17.32 -1.42 -20.55
CA ASN A 81 16.96 -2.49 -21.48
C ASN A 81 15.44 -2.75 -21.44
N PRO A 82 14.66 -2.22 -22.40
CA PRO A 82 13.21 -2.42 -22.42
C PRO A 82 12.76 -3.88 -22.52
N ALA A 83 13.60 -4.79 -23.04
CA ALA A 83 13.28 -6.22 -23.11
C ALA A 83 13.49 -6.94 -21.77
N SER A 84 14.23 -6.33 -20.83
CA SER A 84 14.53 -6.90 -19.52
C SER A 84 14.69 -5.80 -18.47
N PRO A 85 13.61 -5.10 -18.12
CA PRO A 85 13.66 -4.05 -17.10
C PRO A 85 13.96 -4.67 -15.72
N THR A 86 14.75 -3.95 -14.94
CA THR A 86 15.08 -4.33 -13.57
C THR A 86 13.93 -4.03 -12.61
N ALA A 87 13.92 -4.67 -11.43
CA ALA A 87 12.94 -4.40 -10.39
C ALA A 87 12.96 -2.92 -9.93
N ALA A 88 14.16 -2.31 -9.84
CA ALA A 88 14.30 -0.91 -9.45
C ALA A 88 13.70 0.05 -10.50
N GLU A 89 13.91 -0.22 -11.79
CA GLU A 89 13.30 0.55 -12.88
C GLU A 89 11.77 0.41 -12.89
N LEU A 90 11.25 -0.80 -12.63
CA LEU A 90 9.81 -1.05 -12.55
C LEU A 90 9.18 -0.37 -11.33
N ARG A 91 9.86 -0.35 -10.17
CA ARG A 91 9.46 0.40 -8.99
C ARG A 91 9.35 1.90 -9.30
N ARG A 92 10.38 2.47 -9.93
CA ARG A 92 10.40 3.89 -10.35
C ARG A 92 9.25 4.22 -11.29
N LEU A 93 8.98 3.36 -12.28
CA LEU A 93 7.82 3.52 -13.16
C LEU A 93 6.50 3.45 -12.38
N ALA A 94 6.36 2.48 -11.46
CA ALA A 94 5.15 2.32 -10.66
C ALA A 94 4.88 3.57 -9.81
N ILE A 95 5.89 4.15 -9.17
CA ILE A 95 5.77 5.40 -8.41
C ILE A 95 5.31 6.55 -9.31
N TRP A 96 5.99 6.76 -10.44
CA TRP A 96 5.62 7.78 -11.43
C TRP A 96 4.18 7.63 -11.91
N SER A 97 3.76 6.41 -12.25
CA SER A 97 2.40 6.13 -12.71
C SER A 97 1.34 6.38 -11.63
N ASN A 98 1.60 6.01 -10.37
CA ASN A 98 0.62 6.18 -9.29
C ASN A 98 0.42 7.66 -8.92
N TYR A 99 1.48 8.47 -8.92
CA TYR A 99 1.36 9.93 -8.78
C TYR A 99 0.41 10.49 -9.84
N ARG A 100 0.72 10.24 -11.11
CA ARG A 100 -0.05 10.78 -12.24
C ARG A 100 -1.47 10.22 -12.35
N ALA A 101 -1.76 9.08 -11.72
CA ALA A 101 -3.07 8.46 -11.73
C ALA A 101 -3.99 8.96 -10.61
N LEU A 102 -3.47 9.67 -9.60
CA LEU A 102 -4.25 10.13 -8.44
C LEU A 102 -4.43 11.64 -8.36
N VAL A 103 -3.43 12.39 -8.80
CA VAL A 103 -3.34 13.83 -8.56
C VAL A 103 -3.06 14.58 -9.86
N ASP A 104 -3.53 15.82 -9.96
CA ASP A 104 -3.33 16.67 -11.14
C ASP A 104 -1.92 17.25 -11.19
N MET A 105 -1.00 16.53 -11.81
CA MET A 105 0.42 16.88 -11.92
C MET A 105 0.70 18.14 -12.79
N SER A 106 -0.32 18.86 -13.26
CA SER A 106 -0.15 20.09 -14.04
C SER A 106 0.15 21.30 -13.14
N ALA A 107 0.80 22.31 -13.71
CA ALA A 107 1.05 23.57 -13.02
C ALA A 107 -0.28 24.28 -12.64
N ASN A 108 -1.32 24.16 -13.47
CA ASN A 108 -2.65 24.71 -13.17
C ASN A 108 -3.34 23.95 -12.03
N GLY A 109 -3.06 22.65 -11.88
CA GLY A 109 -3.45 21.84 -10.73
C GLY A 109 -2.66 22.15 -9.45
N GLY A 110 -1.73 23.10 -9.49
CA GLY A 110 -0.95 23.54 -8.34
C GLY A 110 0.25 22.66 -8.01
N TYR A 111 0.57 21.66 -8.85
CA TYR A 111 1.72 20.80 -8.65
C TYR A 111 3.02 21.60 -8.59
N GLY A 112 3.86 21.32 -7.59
CA GLY A 112 5.12 22.01 -7.36
C GLY A 112 4.97 23.37 -6.67
N ARG A 113 3.74 23.88 -6.47
CA ARG A 113 3.48 25.17 -5.80
C ARG A 113 2.67 25.02 -4.51
N PHE A 114 1.56 24.28 -4.57
CA PHE A 114 0.67 24.07 -3.43
C PHE A 114 0.86 22.70 -2.79
N TRP A 115 1.33 21.74 -3.58
CA TRP A 115 1.59 20.38 -3.15
C TRP A 115 2.65 19.76 -4.05
N GLY A 116 3.16 18.61 -3.65
CA GLY A 116 4.19 17.85 -4.35
C GLY A 116 5.44 17.70 -3.49
N PRO A 117 6.38 16.83 -3.89
CA PRO A 117 7.52 16.44 -3.05
C PRO A 117 8.31 17.62 -2.47
N ASN A 118 8.44 18.71 -3.23
CA ASN A 118 9.18 19.90 -2.88
C ASN A 118 8.52 20.81 -1.82
N VAL A 119 7.21 20.65 -1.60
CA VAL A 119 6.43 21.48 -0.68
C VAL A 119 6.47 20.90 0.73
N ASP A 120 6.92 21.67 1.72
CA ASP A 120 7.01 21.25 3.11
C ASP A 120 5.64 21.18 3.82
N LEU A 121 5.66 20.73 5.08
CA LEU A 121 4.44 20.57 5.89
C LEU A 121 3.73 21.90 6.21
N ASN A 122 4.41 23.03 6.02
CA ASN A 122 3.86 24.37 6.19
C ASN A 122 3.39 24.97 4.86
N GLY A 123 3.53 24.25 3.75
CA GLY A 123 3.11 24.68 2.42
C GLY A 123 4.16 25.50 1.66
N ASN A 124 5.42 25.51 2.09
CA ASN A 124 6.49 26.27 1.41
C ASN A 124 7.33 25.38 0.49
N ASP A 125 7.79 25.90 -0.65
CA ASP A 125 8.72 25.22 -1.56
C ASP A 125 10.16 25.28 -1.01
N THR A 126 10.49 24.38 -0.09
CA THR A 126 11.77 24.38 0.65
C THR A 126 12.53 23.05 0.56
N LEU A 127 11.90 21.99 0.05
CA LEU A 127 12.48 20.64 0.06
C LEU A 127 13.23 20.27 -1.25
N GLY A 128 13.44 21.23 -2.14
CA GLY A 128 14.17 21.02 -3.40
C GLY A 128 13.47 20.00 -4.30
N GLU A 129 14.13 18.87 -4.59
CA GLU A 129 13.50 17.76 -5.34
C GLU A 129 12.57 16.89 -4.48
N GLY A 130 12.53 17.09 -3.15
CA GLY A 130 11.59 16.41 -2.26
C GLY A 130 11.86 14.92 -2.05
N LYS A 131 13.11 14.48 -2.25
CA LYS A 131 13.51 13.08 -2.10
C LYS A 131 13.64 12.70 -0.63
N ILE A 132 13.22 11.48 -0.28
CA ILE A 132 13.23 11.00 1.11
C ILE A 132 14.04 9.71 1.23
N ALA A 133 15.22 9.80 1.86
CA ALA A 133 16.05 8.64 2.19
C ALA A 133 15.39 7.75 3.25
N GLY A 134 15.66 6.45 3.23
CA GLY A 134 15.16 5.52 4.24
C GLY A 134 15.20 4.07 3.78
N THR A 135 14.35 3.23 4.35
CA THR A 135 14.32 1.79 4.09
C THR A 135 12.92 1.33 3.72
N GLU A 136 12.82 0.54 2.67
CA GLU A 136 11.59 -0.12 2.24
C GLU A 136 11.68 -1.62 2.52
N TYR A 137 10.61 -2.16 3.09
CA TYR A 137 10.40 -3.57 3.33
C TYR A 137 9.23 -4.02 2.45
N LEU A 138 9.41 -5.07 1.67
CA LEU A 138 8.38 -5.63 0.80
C LEU A 138 8.23 -7.12 1.10
N ALA A 139 7.00 -7.60 1.25
CA ALA A 139 6.74 -9.01 1.52
C ALA A 139 5.36 -9.44 0.99
N TYR A 140 5.17 -10.76 0.92
CA TYR A 140 3.84 -11.36 0.78
C TYR A 140 3.25 -11.67 2.16
N ALA A 141 1.95 -11.44 2.27
CA ALA A 141 1.10 -12.02 3.30
C ALA A 141 0.26 -13.17 2.71
N ASP A 142 0.21 -14.29 3.44
CA ASP A 142 -0.57 -15.48 3.14
C ASP A 142 -1.17 -16.04 4.43
N ASP A 143 -2.33 -16.68 4.34
CA ASP A 143 -3.02 -17.30 5.48
C ASP A 143 -2.49 -18.72 5.79
N GLY A 144 -1.37 -19.11 5.17
CA GLY A 144 -0.78 -20.45 5.26
C GLY A 144 -1.33 -21.45 4.26
N THR A 145 -2.33 -21.07 3.43
CA THR A 145 -2.87 -21.96 2.39
C THR A 145 -2.05 -21.97 1.11
N GLY A 146 -1.14 -20.99 0.94
CA GLY A 146 -0.39 -20.75 -0.29
C GLY A 146 -1.24 -20.19 -1.43
N LYS A 147 -2.46 -19.72 -1.13
CA LYS A 147 -3.42 -19.22 -2.13
C LYS A 147 -3.61 -17.71 -2.06
N GLN A 148 -3.14 -17.05 -1.00
CA GLN A 148 -3.14 -15.61 -0.89
C GLN A 148 -1.71 -15.09 -1.05
N ASN A 149 -1.55 -14.01 -1.79
CA ASN A 149 -0.25 -13.33 -1.92
C ASN A 149 -0.51 -11.83 -1.92
N VAL A 150 -0.94 -11.32 -0.77
CA VAL A 150 -1.16 -9.88 -0.58
C VAL A 150 0.20 -9.23 -0.48
N THR A 151 0.49 -8.25 -1.33
CA THR A 151 1.74 -7.49 -1.21
C THR A 151 1.61 -6.50 -0.06
N LEU A 152 2.49 -6.62 0.93
CA LEU A 152 2.66 -5.67 2.01
C LEU A 152 3.94 -4.89 1.79
N MET A 153 3.91 -3.59 2.07
CA MET A 153 5.09 -2.74 2.08
C MET A 153 5.13 -1.87 3.32
N VAL A 154 6.32 -1.65 3.87
CA VAL A 154 6.55 -0.63 4.88
C VAL A 154 7.72 0.25 4.43
N GLN A 155 7.49 1.56 4.39
CA GLN A 155 8.52 2.56 4.12
C GLN A 155 8.85 3.29 5.43
N VAL A 156 10.10 3.18 5.89
CA VAL A 156 10.58 3.85 7.10
C VAL A 156 11.55 4.94 6.68
N PRO A 157 11.18 6.24 6.79
CA PRO A 157 12.09 7.32 6.43
C PRO A 157 13.25 7.37 7.43
N SER A 158 14.41 7.83 6.96
CA SER A 158 15.59 8.05 7.80
C SER A 158 15.37 9.06 8.94
N THR A 159 14.32 9.87 8.84
CA THR A 159 13.86 10.83 9.85
C THR A 159 12.91 10.23 10.90
N PHE A 160 12.61 8.92 10.82
CA PHE A 160 11.74 8.25 11.79
C PHE A 160 12.33 8.29 13.20
N ASP A 161 11.55 8.77 14.17
CA ASP A 161 11.94 8.82 15.58
C ASP A 161 11.30 7.65 16.35
N PRO A 162 12.07 6.63 16.76
CA PRO A 162 11.54 5.50 17.51
C PRO A 162 11.05 5.88 18.92
N ASN A 163 11.43 7.05 19.46
CA ASN A 163 10.92 7.54 20.74
C ASN A 163 9.56 8.24 20.62
N ASN A 164 9.21 8.68 19.41
CA ASN A 164 7.93 9.29 19.06
C ASN A 164 7.34 8.61 17.82
N PRO A 165 7.06 7.28 17.89
CA PRO A 165 6.73 6.51 16.71
C PRO A 165 5.38 6.94 16.15
N CYS A 166 5.32 7.12 14.83
CA CYS A 166 4.09 7.30 14.10
C CYS A 166 4.02 6.40 12.87
N VAL A 167 2.85 5.79 12.66
CA VAL A 167 2.57 4.91 11.53
C VAL A 167 1.37 5.48 10.78
N VAL A 168 1.51 5.61 9.46
CA VAL A 168 0.45 6.03 8.55
C VAL A 168 0.11 4.88 7.63
N THR A 169 -1.16 4.54 7.52
CA THR A 169 -1.61 3.52 6.58
C THR A 169 -1.96 4.14 5.23
N ALA A 170 -1.45 3.56 4.15
CA ALA A 170 -1.64 4.01 2.78
C ALA A 170 -2.18 2.84 1.92
N THR A 171 -3.37 2.36 2.26
CA THR A 171 -3.94 1.15 1.66
C THR A 171 -4.47 1.39 0.24
N SER A 172 -4.29 0.41 -0.65
CA SER A 172 -4.78 0.49 -2.03
C SER A 172 -6.30 0.60 -2.13
N SER A 173 -6.79 1.41 -3.08
CA SER A 173 -8.22 1.59 -3.39
C SER A 173 -8.83 0.47 -4.25
N GLY A 174 -8.14 -0.67 -4.44
CA GLY A 174 -8.70 -1.86 -5.09
C GLY A 174 -8.44 -2.02 -6.60
N SER A 175 -7.87 -1.04 -7.31
CA SER A 175 -7.45 -1.20 -8.72
C SER A 175 -5.96 -0.97 -8.96
N ARG A 176 -5.22 -0.61 -7.91
CA ARG A 176 -3.80 -0.29 -7.98
C ARG A 176 -3.01 -1.19 -7.02
N GLY A 177 -1.70 -1.22 -7.19
CA GLY A 177 -0.78 -2.04 -6.43
C GLY A 177 -0.41 -1.39 -5.10
N VAL A 178 0.67 -1.88 -4.50
CA VAL A 178 1.11 -1.45 -3.17
C VAL A 178 1.48 0.04 -3.11
N TYR A 179 2.00 0.62 -4.20
CA TYR A 179 2.32 2.06 -4.29
C TYR A 179 1.11 2.97 -4.55
N CYS A 180 -0.12 2.46 -4.45
CA CYS A 180 -1.34 3.18 -4.84
C CYS A 180 -1.43 4.56 -4.19
N ALA A 181 -1.28 4.65 -2.87
CA ALA A 181 -1.56 5.86 -2.11
C ALA A 181 -0.29 6.71 -1.84
N ILE A 182 0.78 6.49 -2.61
CA ILE A 182 2.08 7.14 -2.40
C ILE A 182 2.00 8.67 -2.50
N SER A 183 1.22 9.21 -3.43
CA SER A 183 1.06 10.66 -3.62
C SER A 183 0.10 11.33 -2.63
N ALA A 184 -0.59 10.53 -1.81
CA ALA A 184 -1.57 11.02 -0.85
C ALA A 184 -1.08 10.76 0.58
N ALA A 185 -1.52 9.66 1.20
CA ALA A 185 -1.15 9.32 2.57
C ALA A 185 0.36 9.01 2.70
N GLY A 186 0.98 8.42 1.67
CA GLY A 186 2.41 8.11 1.68
C GLY A 186 3.28 9.35 1.78
N GLU A 187 3.10 10.31 0.87
CA GLU A 187 3.83 11.58 0.87
C GLU A 187 3.67 12.33 2.19
N TRP A 188 2.43 12.42 2.69
CA TRP A 188 2.13 13.08 3.95
C TRP A 188 2.84 12.41 5.14
N GLY A 189 2.82 11.07 5.20
CA GLY A 189 3.44 10.29 6.27
C GLY A 189 4.96 10.40 6.24
N LEU A 190 5.58 10.19 5.08
CA LEU A 190 7.03 10.26 4.93
C LEU A 190 7.58 11.65 5.26
N LYS A 191 6.90 12.72 4.84
CA LYS A 191 7.30 14.11 5.19
C LYS A 191 7.22 14.41 6.68
N ARG A 192 6.40 13.67 7.43
CA ARG A 192 6.28 13.78 8.91
C ARG A 192 7.24 12.87 9.66
N GLY A 193 8.10 12.13 8.96
CA GLY A 193 8.96 11.13 9.58
C GLY A 193 8.20 9.91 10.08
N CYS A 194 6.98 9.66 9.60
CA CYS A 194 6.22 8.46 9.95
C CYS A 194 6.62 7.29 9.07
N ALA A 195 6.60 6.09 9.66
CA ALA A 195 6.60 4.87 8.86
C ALA A 195 5.27 4.78 8.10
N VAL A 196 5.33 4.49 6.81
CA VAL A 196 4.15 4.30 5.98
C VAL A 196 3.96 2.82 5.74
N ALA A 197 2.79 2.30 6.09
CA ALA A 197 2.40 0.91 5.88
C ALA A 197 1.37 0.82 4.75
N ASP A 198 1.75 0.17 3.66
CA ASP A 198 0.95 -0.01 2.46
C ASP A 198 0.57 -1.48 2.29
N THR A 199 -0.59 -1.69 1.67
CA THR A 199 -1.03 -3.01 1.21
C THR A 199 -1.62 -2.86 -0.18
N ASP A 200 -1.38 -3.86 -1.02
CA ASP A 200 -2.20 -4.05 -2.19
C ASP A 200 -3.56 -4.70 -1.81
N LYS A 201 -4.36 -4.93 -2.84
CA LYS A 201 -5.72 -5.49 -2.75
C LYS A 201 -5.79 -7.03 -2.70
N GLY A 202 -4.66 -7.72 -2.54
CA GLY A 202 -4.53 -9.18 -2.60
C GLY A 202 -4.35 -9.77 -4.01
N SER A 203 -4.43 -8.96 -5.06
CA SER A 203 -4.11 -9.36 -6.45
C SER A 203 -2.98 -8.52 -7.06
N GLY A 204 -2.41 -7.59 -6.30
CA GLY A 204 -1.43 -6.62 -6.80
C GLY A 204 -1.88 -5.84 -8.03
N ASN A 205 -0.90 -5.42 -8.82
CA ASN A 205 -1.09 -5.01 -10.22
C ASN A 205 -0.92 -6.18 -11.19
N GLY A 206 -0.73 -7.40 -10.66
CA GLY A 206 -0.25 -8.55 -11.42
C GLY A 206 -1.38 -9.26 -12.15
N ALA A 207 -1.10 -9.67 -13.39
CA ALA A 207 -1.92 -10.60 -14.14
C ALA A 207 -1.16 -11.91 -14.33
N GLU A 208 -1.88 -13.03 -14.38
CA GLU A 208 -1.35 -14.30 -14.87
C GLU A 208 -1.76 -14.46 -16.34
N GLU A 209 -0.78 -14.59 -17.23
CA GLU A 209 -1.03 -14.99 -18.61
C GLU A 209 -1.21 -16.52 -18.64
N MET A 210 -2.45 -16.99 -18.69
CA MET A 210 -2.79 -18.42 -18.57
C MET A 210 -2.13 -19.31 -19.65
N GLN A 211 -1.89 -18.76 -20.85
CA GLN A 211 -1.29 -19.50 -21.96
C GLN A 211 0.18 -19.82 -21.69
N THR A 212 0.94 -18.83 -21.24
CA THR A 212 2.40 -18.94 -21.04
C THR A 212 2.78 -19.31 -19.61
N GLY A 213 1.86 -19.13 -18.66
CA GLY A 213 2.10 -19.23 -17.22
C GLY A 213 2.96 -18.08 -16.68
N LEU A 214 3.08 -16.96 -17.40
CA LEU A 214 3.80 -15.79 -16.91
C LEU A 214 2.98 -15.07 -15.85
N VAL A 215 3.59 -14.80 -14.71
CA VAL A 215 3.03 -14.06 -13.58
C VAL A 215 3.89 -12.85 -13.28
N THR A 216 3.26 -11.75 -12.88
CA THR A 216 3.95 -10.57 -12.34
C THR A 216 4.17 -10.74 -10.83
N LEU A 217 5.41 -10.58 -10.37
CA LEU A 217 5.78 -10.62 -8.96
C LEU A 217 5.58 -9.24 -8.29
N MET A 218 5.65 -9.18 -6.96
CA MET A 218 5.45 -7.94 -6.18
C MET A 218 6.44 -6.82 -6.52
N ASN A 219 7.64 -7.16 -7.02
CA ASN A 219 8.62 -6.19 -7.50
C ASN A 219 8.44 -5.79 -8.98
N GLY A 220 7.32 -6.20 -9.60
CA GLY A 220 6.96 -5.93 -10.99
C GLY A 220 7.61 -6.84 -12.03
N THR A 221 8.65 -7.61 -11.67
CA THR A 221 9.30 -8.52 -12.62
C THR A 221 8.41 -9.71 -12.96
N ARG A 222 8.68 -10.37 -14.09
CA ARG A 222 7.86 -11.50 -14.56
C ARG A 222 8.57 -12.81 -14.26
N PHE A 223 7.80 -13.80 -13.80
CA PHE A 223 8.25 -15.16 -13.57
C PHE A 223 7.36 -16.13 -14.33
N ARG A 224 7.94 -17.21 -14.88
CA ARG A 224 7.16 -18.26 -15.54
C ARG A 224 6.90 -19.39 -14.57
N ARG A 225 5.63 -19.61 -14.21
CA ARG A 225 5.25 -20.76 -13.40
C ARG A 225 5.63 -22.04 -14.15
N GLN A 226 6.40 -22.90 -13.50
CA GLN A 226 6.54 -24.26 -14.00
C GLN A 226 5.20 -24.94 -13.80
N ARG A 227 4.51 -25.28 -14.90
CA ARG A 227 3.37 -26.19 -14.82
C ARG A 227 3.90 -27.46 -14.16
N ALA A 228 3.27 -27.90 -13.06
CA ALA A 228 3.47 -29.26 -12.60
C ALA A 228 3.19 -30.16 -13.80
N ARG A 229 4.24 -30.77 -14.37
CA ARG A 229 4.03 -31.82 -15.36
C ARG A 229 3.16 -32.83 -14.65
N ALA A 230 1.91 -32.98 -15.10
CA ALA A 230 1.14 -34.15 -14.75
C ALA A 230 2.06 -35.34 -15.02
N ARG A 231 2.59 -35.96 -13.97
CA ARG A 231 3.24 -37.25 -14.10
C ARG A 231 2.16 -38.12 -14.71
N ARG A 232 2.27 -38.42 -16.01
CA ARG A 232 1.60 -39.57 -16.61
C ARG A 232 2.21 -40.78 -15.92
N ALA A 233 1.70 -41.07 -14.73
CA ALA A 233 1.81 -42.37 -14.12
C ALA A 233 0.86 -43.27 -14.91
N SER A 234 1.42 -44.01 -15.86
CA SER A 234 1.24 -45.45 -15.96
C SER A 234 1.71 -45.92 -17.34
N SER A 235 2.94 -46.43 -17.35
CA SER A 235 3.24 -47.65 -18.09
C SER A 235 2.38 -48.77 -17.50
N ARG A 236 1.51 -49.38 -18.32
CA ARG A 236 1.29 -50.83 -18.29
C ARG A 236 1.06 -51.32 -19.72
N ARG A 237 1.94 -52.24 -20.12
CA ARG A 237 1.78 -53.16 -21.26
C ARG A 237 0.48 -53.95 -21.10
N MET A 238 -0.22 -54.17 -22.22
CA MET A 238 -0.39 -55.50 -22.82
C MET A 238 -0.31 -55.32 -24.33
#